data_AF-A0A925L5G4-F1
#
_entry.id   AF-A0A925L5G4-F1
#
_cell.length_a   1.000
_cell.length_b   1.000
_cell.length_c   1.000
_cell.angle_alpha   90.00
_cell.angle_beta   90.00
_cell.angle_gamma   90.00
#
_symmetry.space_group_name_H-M   'P 1'
#
loop_
_entity.id
_entity.type
_entity.pdbx_description
1 polymer ?
#
loop_
_entity_poly.entity_id
_entity_poly.type
_entity_poly.pdbx_seq_one_letter_code
_entity_poly.pdbx_strand_id
1 'polypeptide(L)'
;MVKASTSAAVAQRTATHASSEGAGSAAPEEATQPEAVRQAVNVVGVVDVVGALSDGTLANSLYLFDNNQVGGSHGHGTISLTTHIGAADLVVWVCMPLECEAFARIENVEIDARYAPYIALDCGVYPETAVVYWVAKILKPLPGPVPYRLVFRLGSHTEPLVAPVASYLMPAQSPKAVPTDPAVQAPNEPEPTAPEGSAK
;
A
#
# COMPACT_ATOMS: atom_id res chain seq x y z
N MET A 1 6.48 -6.73 -37.40
CA MET A 1 5.11 -6.72 -37.96
C MET A 1 4.41 -8.04 -37.60
N VAL A 2 3.93 -8.20 -36.37
CA VAL A 2 2.96 -9.24 -36.00
C VAL A 2 1.89 -8.58 -35.12
N LYS A 3 0.65 -8.84 -35.49
CA LYS A 3 -0.58 -8.17 -35.03
C LYS A 3 -0.78 -8.25 -33.52
N ALA A 4 -1.23 -7.15 -32.92
CA ALA A 4 -2.06 -7.22 -31.71
C ALA A 4 -3.38 -7.94 -32.03
N SER A 5 -3.96 -8.64 -31.06
CA SER A 5 -5.25 -9.32 -31.20
C SER A 5 -6.28 -8.70 -30.25
N THR A 6 -7.45 -8.38 -30.76
CA THR A 6 -8.42 -7.48 -30.11
C THR A 6 -9.62 -8.26 -29.56
N SER A 7 -10.26 -7.68 -28.54
CA SER A 7 -11.68 -7.86 -28.18
C SER A 7 -12.11 -9.18 -27.52
N ALA A 8 -12.71 -9.01 -26.34
CA ALA A 8 -13.80 -9.87 -25.88
C ALA A 8 -14.92 -8.94 -25.37
N ALA A 9 -15.97 -8.75 -26.18
CA ALA A 9 -17.11 -7.93 -25.79
C ALA A 9 -18.08 -8.73 -24.91
N VAL A 10 -18.42 -8.21 -23.72
CA VAL A 10 -19.45 -8.79 -22.86
C VAL A 10 -20.82 -8.26 -23.29
N ALA A 11 -21.67 -9.15 -23.80
CA ALA A 11 -22.99 -8.78 -24.31
C ALA A 11 -23.98 -8.46 -23.17
N GLN A 12 -24.66 -7.32 -23.29
CA GLN A 12 -25.84 -7.02 -22.47
C GLN A 12 -26.96 -8.00 -22.82
N ARG A 13 -27.49 -8.72 -21.83
CA ARG A 13 -28.72 -9.51 -21.99
C ARG A 13 -29.92 -8.72 -21.49
N THR A 14 -30.88 -8.49 -22.38
CA THR A 14 -32.21 -7.98 -22.01
C THR A 14 -32.98 -9.04 -21.24
N ALA A 15 -33.61 -8.64 -20.13
CA ALA A 15 -34.55 -9.49 -19.39
C ALA A 15 -35.96 -9.29 -19.95
N THR A 16 -36.62 -10.38 -20.36
CA THR A 16 -38.00 -10.37 -20.85
C THR A 16 -38.94 -10.89 -19.77
N HIS A 17 -40.07 -10.22 -19.54
CA HIS A 17 -41.11 -10.71 -18.63
C HIS A 17 -41.70 -12.06 -19.10
N ALA A 18 -41.83 -13.00 -18.18
CA ALA A 18 -42.73 -14.14 -18.29
C ALA A 18 -43.25 -14.48 -16.88
N SER A 19 -44.55 -14.35 -16.66
CA SER A 19 -45.21 -14.75 -15.41
C SER A 19 -45.73 -16.18 -15.53
N SER A 20 -45.49 -17.01 -14.52
CA SER A 20 -46.19 -18.29 -14.36
C SER A 20 -46.43 -18.55 -12.88
N GLU A 21 -47.69 -18.67 -12.47
CA GLU A 21 -48.07 -18.92 -11.09
C GLU A 21 -47.76 -20.37 -10.69
N GLY A 22 -47.19 -20.55 -9.51
CA GLY A 22 -46.85 -21.87 -8.96
C GLY A 22 -47.00 -21.85 -7.45
N ALA A 23 -48.17 -22.28 -6.95
CA ALA A 23 -48.52 -22.24 -5.53
C ALA A 23 -47.83 -23.35 -4.72
N GLY A 24 -46.50 -23.28 -4.60
CA GLY A 24 -45.72 -24.08 -3.67
C GLY A 24 -45.76 -23.45 -2.27
N SER A 25 -46.33 -24.15 -1.29
CA SER A 25 -46.30 -23.72 0.11
C SER A 25 -44.91 -24.00 0.70
N ALA A 26 -43.99 -23.06 0.48
CA ALA A 26 -42.76 -22.99 1.25
C ALA A 26 -43.10 -22.56 2.69
N ALA A 27 -42.50 -23.22 3.68
CA ALA A 27 -42.42 -22.67 5.02
C ALA A 27 -41.67 -21.32 4.97
N PRO A 28 -41.95 -20.37 5.87
CA PRO A 28 -41.22 -19.11 5.90
C PRO A 28 -39.72 -19.40 6.06
N GLU A 29 -38.93 -18.93 5.09
CA GLU A 29 -37.48 -18.95 5.17
C GLU A 29 -37.08 -18.11 6.40
N GLU A 30 -36.61 -18.79 7.46
CA GLU A 30 -36.37 -18.17 8.76
C GLU A 30 -35.18 -17.21 8.62
N ALA A 31 -35.50 -15.94 8.35
CA ALA A 31 -34.56 -14.86 8.12
C ALA A 31 -33.65 -14.70 9.33
N THR A 32 -32.54 -15.42 9.29
CA THR A 32 -31.60 -15.57 10.39
C THR A 32 -31.05 -14.19 10.70
N GLN A 33 -31.45 -13.63 11.85
CA GLN A 33 -31.06 -12.29 12.23
C GLN A 33 -29.53 -12.20 12.26
N PRO A 34 -28.92 -11.12 11.75
CA PRO A 34 -27.47 -11.00 11.69
C PRO A 34 -26.90 -11.13 13.11
N GLU A 35 -26.15 -12.21 13.32
CA GLU A 35 -25.64 -12.58 14.64
C GLU A 35 -24.80 -11.43 15.21
N ALA A 36 -25.17 -10.96 16.41
CA ALA A 36 -24.65 -9.71 16.94
C ALA A 36 -23.15 -9.83 17.25
N VAL A 37 -22.34 -8.95 16.63
CA VAL A 37 -20.89 -8.92 16.81
C VAL A 37 -20.53 -8.75 18.29
N ARG A 38 -19.81 -9.73 18.85
CA ARG A 38 -19.43 -9.76 20.27
C ARG A 38 -18.32 -8.74 20.58
N GLN A 39 -17.32 -8.64 19.72
CA GLN A 39 -16.24 -7.66 19.76
C GLN A 39 -15.56 -7.52 18.39
N ALA A 40 -14.84 -6.41 18.19
CA ALA A 40 -14.00 -6.20 17.00
C ALA A 40 -12.53 -6.08 17.42
N VAL A 41 -11.70 -7.02 16.95
CA VAL A 41 -10.26 -7.06 17.18
C VAL A 41 -9.54 -6.50 15.96
N ASN A 42 -8.90 -5.36 16.12
CA ASN A 42 -8.17 -4.69 15.05
C ASN A 42 -6.69 -5.10 15.12
N VAL A 43 -6.20 -5.76 14.08
CA VAL A 43 -4.80 -6.16 13.90
C VAL A 43 -4.14 -5.19 12.93
N VAL A 44 -3.08 -4.51 13.39
CA VAL A 44 -2.30 -3.56 12.61
C VAL A 44 -0.92 -4.17 12.32
N GLY A 45 -0.59 -4.31 11.03
CA GLY A 45 0.78 -4.60 10.59
C GLY A 45 1.54 -3.33 10.26
N VAL A 46 2.53 -2.97 11.06
CA VAL A 46 3.52 -1.94 10.72
C VAL A 46 4.60 -2.58 9.86
N VAL A 47 4.89 -1.99 8.71
CA VAL A 47 5.86 -2.52 7.74
C VAL A 47 7.00 -1.54 7.53
N ASP A 48 8.22 -1.94 7.87
CA ASP A 48 9.44 -1.29 7.39
C ASP A 48 9.62 -1.65 5.90
N VAL A 49 9.22 -0.75 5.00
CA VAL A 49 9.14 -1.04 3.57
C VAL A 49 10.53 -0.99 2.94
N VAL A 50 11.40 -0.12 3.43
CA VAL A 50 12.77 0.03 2.91
C VAL A 50 13.62 -1.19 3.28
N GLY A 51 13.58 -1.64 4.52
CA GLY A 51 14.23 -2.88 4.96
C GLY A 51 13.65 -4.11 4.27
N ALA A 52 12.32 -4.22 4.15
CA ALA A 52 11.70 -5.36 3.46
C ALA A 52 12.07 -5.45 1.96
N LEU A 53 12.26 -4.31 1.29
CA LEU A 53 12.73 -4.25 -0.11
C LEU A 53 14.24 -4.45 -0.24
N SER A 54 15.03 -4.02 0.75
CA SER A 54 16.48 -4.27 0.85
C SER A 54 16.80 -5.75 1.04
N ASP A 55 16.15 -6.38 2.01
CA ASP A 55 16.42 -7.77 2.43
C ASP A 55 15.65 -8.79 1.58
N GLY A 56 14.66 -8.34 0.79
CA GLY A 56 13.79 -9.20 -0.01
C GLY A 56 12.83 -10.07 0.81
N THR A 57 12.58 -9.71 2.07
CA THR A 57 11.78 -10.50 3.01
C THR A 57 11.13 -9.61 4.08
N LEU A 58 9.99 -10.04 4.62
CA LEU A 58 9.31 -9.36 5.74
C LEU A 58 9.80 -9.82 7.13
N ALA A 59 10.72 -10.79 7.20
CA ALA A 59 11.07 -11.48 8.44
C ALA A 59 11.51 -10.57 9.60
N ASN A 60 12.22 -9.48 9.29
CA ASN A 60 12.70 -8.48 10.26
C ASN A 60 11.99 -7.12 10.12
N SER A 61 10.98 -7.04 9.26
CA SER A 61 10.39 -5.76 8.79
C SER A 61 8.86 -5.75 8.87
N LEU A 62 8.25 -6.72 9.56
CA LEU A 62 6.82 -6.79 9.84
C LEU A 62 6.56 -6.91 11.35
N TYR A 63 5.87 -5.90 11.90
CA TYR A 63 5.57 -5.78 13.32
C TYR A 63 4.05 -5.79 13.50
N LEU A 64 3.50 -6.86 14.07
CA LEU A 64 2.05 -7.01 14.25
C LEU A 64 1.62 -6.57 15.65
N PHE A 65 0.50 -5.87 15.74
CA PHE A 65 -0.14 -5.43 16.99
C PHE A 65 -1.64 -5.68 16.92
N ASP A 66 -2.29 -5.95 18.06
CA ASP A 66 -3.75 -5.88 18.17
C ASP A 66 -4.21 -5.09 19.40
N ASN A 67 -5.51 -4.77 19.43
CA ASN A 67 -6.18 -4.11 20.55
C ASN A 67 -6.70 -5.08 21.64
N ASN A 68 -6.36 -6.38 21.61
CA ASN A 68 -6.96 -7.41 22.47
C ASN A 68 -6.00 -8.04 23.49
N GLN A 69 -5.02 -7.27 23.96
CA GLN A 69 -4.12 -7.68 25.06
C GLN A 69 -4.88 -8.12 26.32
N VAL A 70 -5.98 -7.46 26.65
CA VAL A 70 -6.83 -7.80 27.82
C VAL A 70 -7.59 -9.12 27.62
N GLY A 71 -7.91 -9.50 26.37
CA GLY A 71 -8.45 -10.83 26.02
C GLY A 71 -7.39 -11.94 25.93
N GLY A 72 -6.12 -11.63 26.19
CA GLY A 72 -5.01 -12.58 26.23
C GLY A 72 -4.15 -12.63 24.96
N SER A 73 -4.36 -11.74 23.98
CA SER A 73 -3.46 -11.64 22.82
C SER A 73 -2.03 -11.31 23.25
N HIS A 74 -1.03 -11.93 22.60
CA HIS A 74 0.39 -11.76 22.95
C HIS A 74 1.31 -11.83 21.74
N GLY A 75 2.56 -11.38 21.88
CA GLY A 75 3.55 -11.35 20.79
C GLY A 75 3.51 -10.07 19.94
N HIS A 76 2.89 -9.00 20.44
CA HIS A 76 2.90 -7.66 19.85
C HIS A 76 4.32 -7.18 19.54
N GLY A 77 4.48 -6.50 18.40
CA GLY A 77 5.79 -6.08 17.90
C GLY A 77 6.60 -7.21 17.26
N THR A 78 5.97 -8.33 16.90
CA THR A 78 6.62 -9.45 16.19
C THR A 78 5.73 -9.95 15.04
N ILE A 79 6.32 -10.75 14.14
CA ILE A 79 5.57 -11.51 13.12
C ILE A 79 4.76 -12.68 13.71
N SER A 80 4.95 -13.02 14.99
CA SER A 80 4.31 -14.14 15.69
C SER A 80 3.23 -13.70 16.69
N LEU A 81 2.55 -12.58 16.41
CA LEU A 81 1.37 -12.15 17.16
C LEU A 81 0.34 -13.29 17.20
N THR A 82 -0.07 -13.65 18.41
CA THR A 82 -1.14 -14.60 18.68
C THR A 82 -2.35 -13.83 19.17
N THR A 83 -3.36 -13.69 18.31
CA THR A 83 -4.60 -12.96 18.61
C THR A 83 -5.65 -13.90 19.18
N HIS A 84 -6.18 -13.57 20.37
CA HIS A 84 -7.28 -14.31 20.99
C HIS A 84 -8.65 -13.86 20.46
N ILE A 85 -9.52 -14.82 20.14
CA ILE A 85 -10.85 -14.61 19.56
C ILE A 85 -11.85 -15.71 19.95
N GLY A 86 -13.13 -15.34 20.00
CA GLY A 86 -14.28 -16.23 20.19
C GLY A 86 -15.24 -16.24 19.01
N ALA A 87 -16.34 -16.99 19.13
CA ALA A 87 -17.44 -16.93 18.16
C ALA A 87 -18.15 -15.57 18.21
N ALA A 88 -18.71 -15.16 17.07
CA ALA A 88 -19.28 -13.84 16.80
C ALA A 88 -18.28 -12.66 16.93
N ASP A 89 -16.97 -12.93 16.98
CA ASP A 89 -15.95 -11.89 16.87
C ASP A 89 -15.76 -11.44 15.41
N LEU A 90 -15.36 -10.18 15.24
CA LEU A 90 -14.70 -9.70 14.03
C LEU A 90 -13.19 -9.58 14.28
N VAL A 91 -12.38 -10.00 13.30
CA VAL A 91 -10.98 -9.57 13.17
C VAL A 91 -10.87 -8.65 11.97
N VAL A 92 -10.19 -7.52 12.12
CA VAL A 92 -9.92 -6.57 11.03
C VAL A 92 -8.41 -6.44 10.86
N TRP A 93 -7.85 -6.83 9.72
CA TRP A 93 -6.45 -6.59 9.40
C TRP A 93 -6.29 -5.35 8.54
N VAL A 94 -5.39 -4.46 8.96
CA VAL A 94 -4.91 -3.29 8.22
C VAL A 94 -3.39 -3.23 8.29
N CYS A 95 -2.77 -2.46 7.40
CA CYS A 95 -1.34 -2.19 7.48
C CYS A 95 -1.02 -0.70 7.32
N MET A 96 0.12 -0.31 7.87
CA MET A 96 0.74 1.00 7.68
C MET A 96 2.23 0.81 7.36
N PRO A 97 2.80 1.56 6.40
CA PRO A 97 4.24 1.65 6.27
C PRO A 97 4.83 2.39 7.48
N LEU A 98 6.10 2.12 7.79
CA LEU A 98 6.88 2.87 8.76
C LEU A 98 7.39 4.19 8.15
N GLU A 99 7.70 4.18 6.85
CA GLU A 99 8.10 5.35 6.08
C GLU A 99 6.88 6.02 5.42
N CYS A 100 6.71 7.32 5.61
CA CYS A 100 5.56 8.07 5.09
C CYS A 100 5.51 8.13 3.55
N GLU A 101 6.67 8.02 2.91
CA GLU A 101 6.88 8.06 1.45
C GLU A 101 6.69 6.69 0.79
N ALA A 102 6.64 5.61 1.58
CA ALA A 102 6.52 4.26 1.08
C ALA A 102 5.06 3.80 0.98
N PHE A 103 4.80 2.86 0.06
CA PHE A 103 3.50 2.23 -0.09
C PHE A 103 3.56 0.77 0.38
N ALA A 104 2.56 0.38 1.18
CA ALA A 104 2.29 -0.98 1.59
C ALA A 104 0.77 -1.23 1.59
N ARG A 105 0.34 -2.39 1.09
CA ARG A 105 -1.03 -2.91 1.29
C ARG A 105 -1.03 -4.41 1.61
N ILE A 106 -2.05 -4.87 2.34
CA ILE A 106 -2.35 -6.31 2.45
C ILE A 106 -3.03 -6.75 1.15
N GLU A 107 -2.34 -7.56 0.36
CA GLU A 107 -2.83 -8.15 -0.89
C GLU A 107 -3.78 -9.33 -0.62
N ASN A 108 -3.51 -10.12 0.43
CA ASN A 108 -4.31 -11.30 0.79
C ASN A 108 -4.16 -11.69 2.28
N VAL A 109 -5.18 -12.33 2.84
CA VAL A 109 -5.12 -13.05 4.13
C VAL A 109 -5.34 -14.54 3.87
N GLU A 110 -4.24 -15.30 3.84
CA GLU A 110 -4.26 -16.74 3.55
C GLU A 110 -4.59 -17.53 4.83
N ILE A 111 -5.71 -18.25 4.81
CA ILE A 111 -6.12 -19.21 5.84
C ILE A 111 -6.36 -20.57 5.15
N ASP A 112 -5.97 -21.68 5.79
CA ASP A 112 -6.23 -23.03 5.28
C ASP A 112 -7.75 -23.24 5.09
N ALA A 113 -8.16 -23.69 3.89
CA ALA A 113 -9.55 -23.85 3.49
C ALA A 113 -10.37 -24.75 4.44
N ARG A 114 -9.72 -25.62 5.23
CA ARG A 114 -10.38 -26.41 6.28
C ARG A 114 -11.10 -25.56 7.35
N TYR A 115 -10.71 -24.29 7.50
CA TYR A 115 -11.31 -23.35 8.46
C TYR A 115 -12.46 -22.52 7.87
N ALA A 116 -12.74 -22.60 6.56
CA ALA A 116 -13.87 -21.91 5.94
C ALA A 116 -15.26 -22.17 6.58
N PRO A 117 -15.55 -23.37 7.17
CA PRO A 117 -16.80 -23.58 7.93
C PRO A 117 -16.90 -22.79 9.24
N TYR A 118 -15.83 -22.12 9.67
CA TYR A 118 -15.69 -21.38 10.92
C TYR A 118 -15.40 -19.89 10.71
N ILE A 119 -14.80 -19.51 9.57
CA ILE A 119 -14.34 -18.16 9.28
C ILE A 119 -14.83 -17.74 7.90
N ALA A 120 -15.62 -16.66 7.84
CA ALA A 120 -15.89 -15.95 6.58
C ALA A 120 -14.90 -14.80 6.43
N LEU A 121 -14.01 -14.89 5.43
CA LEU A 121 -13.13 -13.79 5.03
C LEU A 121 -13.84 -12.86 4.02
N ASP A 122 -13.53 -11.58 4.11
CA ASP A 122 -14.00 -10.51 3.23
C ASP A 122 -12.91 -9.43 3.10
N CYS A 123 -12.95 -8.59 2.06
CA CYS A 123 -11.98 -7.52 1.86
C CYS A 123 -12.65 -6.23 1.37
N GLY A 124 -12.15 -5.08 1.82
CA GLY A 124 -12.69 -3.78 1.46
C GLY A 124 -11.62 -2.70 1.40
N VAL A 125 -12.05 -1.48 1.07
CA VAL A 125 -11.22 -0.28 1.06
C VAL A 125 -11.94 0.79 1.87
N TYR A 126 -11.25 1.53 2.72
CA TYR A 126 -11.88 2.63 3.45
C TYR A 126 -12.31 3.75 2.46
N PRO A 127 -13.53 4.31 2.59
CA PRO A 127 -14.03 5.35 1.69
C PRO A 127 -13.03 6.49 1.50
N GLU A 128 -12.89 6.95 0.25
CA GLU A 128 -12.01 8.06 -0.15
C GLU A 128 -10.50 7.80 0.08
N THR A 129 -10.09 6.57 0.38
CA THR A 129 -8.67 6.17 0.57
C THR A 129 -8.20 5.08 -0.40
N ALA A 130 -6.90 4.80 -0.39
CA ALA A 130 -6.31 3.58 -0.96
C ALA A 130 -6.05 2.47 0.10
N VAL A 131 -6.54 2.64 1.33
CA VAL A 131 -6.26 1.72 2.45
C VAL A 131 -7.18 0.51 2.36
N VAL A 132 -6.60 -0.62 1.93
CA VAL A 132 -7.25 -1.93 1.92
C VAL A 132 -7.31 -2.46 3.36
N TYR A 133 -8.47 -3.00 3.74
CA TYR A 133 -8.64 -3.78 4.96
C TYR A 133 -9.18 -5.18 4.62
N TRP A 134 -8.86 -6.14 5.47
CA TRP A 134 -9.41 -7.49 5.43
C TRP A 134 -10.22 -7.75 6.70
N VAL A 135 -11.32 -8.49 6.58
CA VAL A 135 -12.22 -8.85 7.68
C VAL A 135 -12.35 -10.36 7.77
N ALA A 136 -12.29 -10.91 8.97
CA ALA A 136 -12.77 -12.25 9.30
C ALA A 136 -13.96 -12.15 10.25
N LYS A 137 -15.06 -12.84 9.91
CA LYS A 137 -16.20 -13.07 10.78
C LYS A 137 -16.07 -14.47 11.38
N ILE A 138 -15.95 -14.58 12.70
CA ILE A 138 -15.76 -15.87 13.38
C ILE A 138 -17.13 -16.51 13.63
N LEU A 139 -17.58 -17.31 12.67
CA LEU A 139 -18.92 -17.91 12.61
C LEU A 139 -19.19 -18.94 13.71
N LYS A 140 -18.13 -19.59 14.22
CA LYS A 140 -18.21 -20.72 15.16
C LYS A 140 -16.96 -20.77 16.05
N PRO A 141 -17.02 -21.39 17.24
CA PRO A 141 -15.83 -21.64 18.05
C PRO A 141 -14.76 -22.39 17.25
N LEU A 142 -13.54 -21.86 17.24
CA LEU A 142 -12.44 -22.43 16.47
C LEU A 142 -11.99 -23.77 17.08
N PRO A 143 -11.62 -24.78 16.25
CA PRO A 143 -11.28 -26.12 16.73
C PRO A 143 -9.87 -26.22 17.38
N GLY A 144 -9.19 -25.08 17.53
CA GLY A 144 -7.80 -24.93 17.98
C GLY A 144 -7.17 -23.70 17.32
N PRO A 145 -5.86 -23.49 17.49
CA PRO A 145 -5.14 -22.40 16.81
C PRO A 145 -5.32 -22.43 15.29
N VAL A 146 -5.52 -21.25 14.71
CA VAL A 146 -5.67 -21.05 13.26
C VAL A 146 -4.45 -20.29 12.74
N PRO A 147 -3.49 -20.94 12.06
CA PRO A 147 -2.42 -20.23 11.39
C PRO A 147 -2.98 -19.47 10.18
N TYR A 148 -2.54 -18.24 10.01
CA TYR A 148 -2.81 -17.42 8.84
C TYR A 148 -1.52 -16.78 8.32
N ARG A 149 -1.52 -16.31 7.07
CA ARG A 149 -0.42 -15.54 6.48
C ARG A 149 -0.95 -14.27 5.85
N LEU A 150 -0.30 -13.16 6.15
CA LEU A 150 -0.54 -11.89 5.46
C LEU A 150 0.39 -11.81 4.24
N VAL A 151 -0.19 -11.61 3.07
CA VAL A 151 0.55 -11.33 1.83
C VAL A 151 0.52 -9.82 1.60
N PHE A 152 1.67 -9.21 1.35
CA PHE A 152 1.79 -7.76 1.16
C PHE A 152 2.23 -7.42 -0.27
N ARG A 153 1.82 -6.23 -0.72
CA ARG A 153 2.42 -5.55 -1.87
C ARG A 153 3.10 -4.27 -1.37
N LEU A 154 4.35 -4.10 -1.74
CA LEU A 154 5.26 -3.05 -1.28
C LEU A 154 5.82 -2.24 -2.46
N GLY A 155 6.24 -1.00 -2.21
CA GLY A 155 7.05 -0.19 -3.13
C GLY A 155 6.34 1.05 -3.70
N SER A 156 7.10 2.12 -3.90
CA SER A 156 6.63 3.45 -4.30
C SER A 156 6.35 3.57 -5.80
N HIS A 157 5.09 3.87 -6.15
CA HIS A 157 4.57 4.17 -7.50
C HIS A 157 4.70 3.07 -8.57
N THR A 158 3.70 3.00 -9.46
CA THR A 158 3.67 2.10 -10.63
C THR A 158 4.27 2.70 -11.89
N GLU A 159 4.55 4.02 -11.88
CA GLU A 159 5.05 4.81 -13.02
C GLU A 159 6.17 5.74 -12.53
N PRO A 160 7.20 6.04 -13.36
CA PRO A 160 8.39 6.76 -12.93
C PRO A 160 8.19 8.28 -12.82
N LEU A 161 8.80 8.88 -11.79
CA LEU A 161 8.93 10.34 -11.68
C LEU A 161 10.10 10.83 -12.56
N VAL A 162 9.80 11.62 -13.59
CA VAL A 162 10.81 12.21 -14.47
C VAL A 162 11.36 13.50 -13.85
N ALA A 163 12.65 13.52 -13.52
CA ALA A 163 13.32 14.72 -13.04
C ALA A 163 13.39 15.81 -14.15
N PRO A 164 13.22 17.10 -13.83
CA PRO A 164 13.38 18.18 -14.79
C PRO A 164 14.83 18.27 -15.31
N VAL A 165 15.01 18.72 -16.54
CA VAL A 165 16.33 18.79 -17.21
C VAL A 165 17.18 19.93 -16.63
N ALA A 166 17.81 19.66 -15.49
CA ALA A 166 18.73 20.55 -14.78
C ALA A 166 20.18 20.02 -14.73
N SER A 167 20.43 18.81 -15.25
CA SER A 167 21.76 18.20 -15.38
C SER A 167 22.17 18.14 -16.85
N TYR A 168 23.40 18.53 -17.16
CA TYR A 168 23.92 18.62 -18.52
C TYR A 168 25.21 17.81 -18.67
N LEU A 169 25.27 16.96 -19.70
CA LEU A 169 26.51 16.29 -20.08
C LEU A 169 27.36 17.25 -20.91
N MET A 170 28.41 17.79 -20.29
CA MET A 170 29.38 18.64 -20.98
C MET A 170 30.33 17.78 -21.83
N PRO A 171 30.69 18.20 -23.06
CA PRO A 171 31.70 17.50 -23.85
C PRO A 171 33.04 17.53 -23.13
N ALA A 172 33.80 16.43 -23.21
CA ALA A 172 35.16 16.40 -22.73
C ALA A 172 35.99 17.47 -23.44
N GLN A 173 36.59 18.39 -22.68
CA GLN A 173 37.47 19.41 -23.25
C GLN A 173 38.72 18.72 -23.79
N SER A 174 38.92 18.79 -25.11
CA SER A 174 40.18 18.36 -25.73
C SER A 174 41.36 19.04 -25.00
N PRO A 175 42.39 18.29 -24.58
CA PRO A 175 43.50 18.86 -23.82
C PRO A 175 44.12 20.02 -24.61
N LYS A 176 44.15 21.19 -23.99
CA LYS A 176 44.53 22.45 -24.65
C LYS A 176 45.98 22.34 -25.14
N ALA A 177 46.17 22.31 -26.46
CA ALA A 177 47.51 22.30 -27.04
C ALA A 177 48.28 23.53 -26.55
N VAL A 178 49.42 23.31 -25.90
CA VAL A 178 50.19 24.37 -25.22
C VAL A 178 50.77 25.33 -26.26
N PRO A 179 50.37 26.62 -26.30
CA PRO A 179 50.91 27.57 -27.27
C PRO A 179 52.32 28.03 -26.86
N THR A 180 53.26 27.99 -27.79
CA THR A 180 54.54 28.71 -27.69
C THR A 180 54.34 30.20 -27.94
N ASP A 181 54.89 31.05 -27.06
CA ASP A 181 54.50 32.46 -26.91
C ASP A 181 55.59 33.47 -27.35
N PRO A 182 55.23 34.54 -28.10
CA PRO A 182 56.11 35.68 -28.35
C PRO A 182 55.47 37.09 -28.14
N ALA A 183 56.04 37.83 -27.17
CA ALA A 183 56.07 39.31 -27.05
C ALA A 183 54.89 40.11 -26.42
N VAL A 184 55.26 41.15 -25.66
CA VAL A 184 54.51 41.88 -24.57
C VAL A 184 55.25 43.24 -24.34
N GLN A 185 54.72 44.42 -23.93
CA GLN A 185 53.42 44.91 -23.38
C GLN A 185 53.20 46.42 -23.67
N ALA A 186 51.95 46.92 -23.64
CA ALA A 186 51.53 48.30 -23.26
C ALA A 186 49.99 48.31 -23.07
N PRO A 187 49.36 49.04 -22.10
CA PRO A 187 49.41 50.51 -21.92
C PRO A 187 49.37 50.97 -20.42
N ASN A 188 49.02 52.23 -20.13
CA ASN A 188 48.12 52.63 -19.00
C ASN A 188 47.80 54.15 -18.91
N GLU A 189 46.55 54.45 -18.54
CA GLU A 189 45.91 55.73 -18.10
C GLU A 189 44.49 55.35 -17.58
N PRO A 190 43.64 56.21 -16.94
CA PRO A 190 43.77 57.59 -16.44
C PRO A 190 43.25 57.73 -14.96
N GLU A 191 42.81 58.92 -14.50
CA GLU A 191 41.58 59.08 -13.64
C GLU A 191 41.09 60.55 -13.49
N PRO A 192 39.77 60.83 -13.29
CA PRO A 192 39.19 62.17 -13.11
C PRO A 192 38.64 62.48 -11.68
N THR A 193 37.97 63.63 -11.51
CA THR A 193 37.76 64.36 -10.23
C THR A 193 36.40 64.19 -9.50
N ALA A 194 36.32 64.73 -8.27
CA ALA A 194 35.20 64.62 -7.31
C ALA A 194 34.32 65.90 -7.16
N PRO A 195 33.16 65.86 -6.46
CA PRO A 195 32.11 66.90 -6.55
C PRO A 195 31.89 67.82 -5.32
N GLU A 196 31.22 68.95 -5.56
CA GLU A 196 30.54 69.82 -4.58
C GLU A 196 29.09 69.31 -4.31
N GLY A 197 28.30 69.74 -3.32
CA GLY A 197 28.46 70.73 -2.25
C GLY A 197 27.09 71.38 -1.94
N SER A 198 26.63 71.42 -0.68
CA SER A 198 25.30 71.96 -0.34
C SER A 198 25.19 72.44 1.12
N ALA A 199 24.52 73.59 1.34
CA ALA A 199 24.27 74.14 2.67
C ALA A 199 22.98 74.99 2.72
N LYS A 200 22.09 74.63 3.65
CA LYS A 200 20.97 75.40 4.26
C LYS A 200 20.13 76.30 3.35
#